data_AF-F2L5E4-F1
#
_entry.id   AF-F2L5E4-F1
#
_cell.length_a   1.000
_cell.length_b   1.000
_cell.length_c   1.000
_cell.angle_alpha   90.00
_cell.angle_beta   90.00
_cell.angle_gamma   90.00
#
_symmetry.space_group_name_H-M   'P 1'
#
loop_
_entity.id
_entity.type
_entity.pdbx_description
1 polymer ?
#
loop_
_entity_poly.entity_id
_entity_poly.type
_entity_poly.pdbx_seq_one_letter_code
_entity_poly.pdbx_strand_id
1 'polypeptide(L)'
;MSAVVRARVGEVRMARGKLLEFYSSLDSSYRAVLDVRLARVLGKTFEEIALEKPDEIYQALSKAVGKHNADVFMIMYAKWLQRKAIGN
;
A
#
# COMPACT_ATOMS: atom_id res chain seq x y z
N MET A 1 -1.46 5.88 28.63
CA MET A 1 -1.14 5.19 27.36
C MET A 1 0.33 4.77 27.38
N SER A 2 0.62 3.47 27.33
CA SER A 2 1.97 2.86 27.48
C SER A 2 2.92 3.23 26.33
N ALA A 3 4.24 3.26 26.58
CA ALA A 3 5.28 3.51 25.58
C ALA A 3 5.21 2.53 24.39
N VAL A 4 4.85 1.27 24.66
CA VAL A 4 4.65 0.22 23.64
C VAL A 4 3.54 0.59 22.66
N VAL A 5 2.43 1.17 23.16
CA VAL A 5 1.30 1.59 22.33
C VAL A 5 1.71 2.75 21.42
N ARG A 6 2.51 3.70 21.92
CA ARG A 6 2.99 4.84 21.12
C ARG A 6 3.95 4.41 20.01
N ALA A 7 4.90 3.52 20.32
CA ALA A 7 5.83 2.97 19.34
C ALA A 7 5.10 2.27 18.20
N ARG A 8 4.16 1.37 18.54
CA ARG A 8 3.34 0.67 17.55
C ARG A 8 2.49 1.60 16.68
N VAL A 9 1.89 2.63 17.28
CA VAL A 9 1.14 3.66 16.51
C VAL A 9 2.06 4.43 15.57
N GLY A 10 3.29 4.74 16.00
CA GLY A 10 4.31 5.36 15.16
C GLY A 10 4.71 4.49 13.97
N GLU A 11 4.99 3.21 14.21
CA GLU A 11 5.34 2.24 13.16
C GLU A 11 4.24 2.09 12.11
N VAL A 12 2.97 1.97 12.53
CA VAL A 12 1.83 1.85 11.62
C VAL A 12 1.66 3.12 10.77
N ARG A 13 1.80 4.31 11.36
CA ARG A 13 1.76 5.57 10.60
C ARG A 13 2.87 5.66 9.58
N MET A 14 4.08 5.25 9.94
CA MET A 14 5.23 5.23 9.04
C MET A 14 5.04 4.23 7.90
N ALA A 15 4.53 3.02 8.20
CA ALA A 15 4.23 2.01 7.18
C ALA A 15 3.16 2.49 6.19
N ARG A 16 2.10 3.12 6.69
CA ARG A 16 1.05 3.75 5.86
C ARG A 16 1.61 4.86 4.97
N GLY A 17 2.40 5.77 5.54
CA GLY A 17 3.01 6.88 4.78
C GLY A 17 3.89 6.38 3.65
N LYS A 18 4.74 5.38 3.92
CA LYS A 18 5.61 4.76 2.91
C LYS A 18 4.83 4.04 1.82
N LEU A 19 3.67 3.45 2.13
CA LEU A 19 2.82 2.80 1.14
C LEU A 19 2.21 3.80 0.16
N LEU A 20 1.73 4.94 0.67
CA LEU A 20 1.18 6.03 -0.16
C LEU A 20 2.28 6.70 -1.00
N GLU A 21 3.47 6.90 -0.42
CA GLU A 21 4.63 7.43 -1.16
C GLU A 21 5.04 6.46 -2.29
N PHE A 22 5.10 5.16 -2.00
CA PHE A 22 5.36 4.15 -3.01
C PHE A 22 4.32 4.20 -4.13
N TYR A 23 3.03 4.17 -3.78
CA TYR A 23 1.95 4.23 -4.75
C TYR A 23 2.08 5.46 -5.65
N SER A 24 2.28 6.63 -5.05
CA SER A 24 2.45 7.90 -5.78
C SER A 24 3.65 7.93 -6.72
N SER A 25 4.69 7.12 -6.44
CA SER A 25 5.87 6.99 -7.30
C SER A 25 5.65 6.10 -8.53
N LEU A 26 4.53 5.38 -8.61
CA LEU A 26 4.18 4.54 -9.76
C LEU A 26 3.64 5.38 -10.92
N ASP A 27 3.82 4.85 -12.14
CA ASP A 27 3.28 5.45 -13.36
C ASP A 27 1.77 5.72 -13.24
N SER A 28 1.33 6.86 -13.76
CA SER A 28 -0.06 7.30 -13.65
C SER A 28 -1.05 6.33 -14.30
N SER A 29 -0.67 5.67 -15.40
CA SER A 29 -1.51 4.67 -16.06
C SER A 29 -1.71 3.44 -15.18
N TYR A 30 -0.67 2.99 -14.49
CA TYR A 30 -0.76 1.83 -13.60
C TYR A 30 -1.62 2.12 -12.38
N ARG A 31 -1.47 3.32 -11.78
CA ARG A 31 -2.36 3.78 -10.70
C ARG A 31 -3.80 3.83 -11.14
N ALA A 32 -4.09 4.44 -12.30
CA ALA A 32 -5.45 4.52 -12.83
C ALA A 32 -6.10 3.13 -13.00
N VAL A 33 -5.36 2.15 -13.50
CA VAL A 33 -5.85 0.76 -13.62
C VAL A 33 -6.14 0.14 -12.25
N LEU A 34 -5.27 0.34 -11.26
CA LEU A 34 -5.48 -0.16 -9.91
C LEU A 34 -6.72 0.47 -9.26
N ASP A 35 -6.85 1.81 -9.33
CA ASP A 35 -7.98 2.53 -8.75
C ASP A 35 -9.31 2.13 -9.40
N VAL A 36 -9.37 2.00 -10.73
CA VAL A 36 -10.58 1.52 -11.42
C VAL A 36 -10.96 0.11 -10.98
N ARG A 37 -9.99 -0.80 -10.83
CA ARG A 37 -10.28 -2.19 -10.41
C ARG A 37 -10.69 -2.28 -8.95
N LEU A 38 -10.03 -1.55 -8.07
CA LEU A 38 -10.38 -1.49 -6.65
C LEU A 38 -11.75 -0.83 -6.46
N ALA A 39 -12.04 0.26 -7.17
CA ALA A 39 -13.34 0.91 -7.13
C ALA A 39 -14.45 -0.02 -7.62
N ARG A 40 -14.22 -0.78 -8.69
CA ARG A 40 -15.20 -1.76 -9.20
C ARG A 40 -15.50 -2.90 -8.22
N VAL A 41 -14.51 -3.38 -7.49
CA VAL A 41 -14.64 -4.57 -6.62
C VAL A 41 -15.01 -4.21 -5.17
N LEU A 42 -14.51 -3.09 -4.67
CA LEU A 42 -14.58 -2.70 -3.26
C LEU A 42 -15.22 -1.33 -3.04
N GLY A 43 -15.53 -0.58 -4.11
CA GLY A 43 -16.08 0.77 -4.02
C GLY A 43 -15.09 1.82 -3.51
N LYS A 44 -13.78 1.52 -3.52
CA LYS A 44 -12.72 2.38 -2.98
C LYS A 44 -11.49 2.41 -3.87
N THR A 45 -10.79 3.53 -3.87
CA THR A 45 -9.46 3.72 -4.46
C THR A 45 -8.38 3.08 -3.59
N PHE A 46 -7.17 2.94 -4.14
CA PHE A 46 -6.02 2.48 -3.37
C PHE A 46 -5.72 3.39 -2.17
N GLU A 47 -5.77 4.71 -2.38
CA GLU A 47 -5.47 5.70 -1.35
C GLU A 47 -6.45 5.59 -0.18
N GLU A 48 -7.76 5.50 -0.44
CA GLU A 48 -8.77 5.34 0.61
C GLU A 48 -8.53 4.07 1.44
N ILE A 49 -8.22 2.94 0.78
CA ILE A 49 -7.93 1.68 1.47
C ILE A 49 -6.65 1.80 2.31
N ALA A 50 -5.59 2.41 1.78
CA ALA A 50 -4.33 2.59 2.49
C ALA A 50 -4.49 3.54 3.71
N LEU A 51 -5.36 4.55 3.61
CA LEU A 51 -5.65 5.48 4.70
C LEU A 51 -6.46 4.83 5.82
N GLU A 52 -7.51 4.07 5.48
CA GLU A 52 -8.42 3.44 6.44
C GLU A 52 -7.88 2.14 7.03
N LYS A 53 -7.33 1.28 6.18
CA LYS A 53 -6.99 -0.12 6.48
C LYS A 53 -5.72 -0.58 5.74
N PRO A 54 -4.55 -0.02 6.07
CA PRO A 54 -3.30 -0.34 5.37
C PRO A 54 -2.93 -1.83 5.44
N ASP A 55 -3.28 -2.51 6.53
CA ASP A 55 -3.01 -3.95 6.72
C ASP A 55 -3.85 -4.85 5.80
N GLU A 56 -4.95 -4.33 5.23
CA GLU A 56 -5.84 -5.08 4.32
C GLU A 56 -5.47 -4.92 2.83
N ILE A 57 -4.40 -4.17 2.51
CA ILE A 57 -4.03 -3.83 1.12
C ILE A 57 -3.76 -5.08 0.27
N TYR A 58 -3.08 -6.09 0.84
CA TYR A 58 -2.83 -7.33 0.11
C TYR A 58 -4.14 -8.05 -0.25
N GLN A 59 -5.08 -8.16 0.69
CA GLN A 59 -6.37 -8.79 0.43
C GLN A 59 -7.19 -7.98 -0.57
N ALA A 60 -7.17 -6.64 -0.48
CA ALA A 60 -7.86 -5.76 -1.41
C ALA A 60 -7.34 -5.93 -2.85
N LEU A 61 -6.01 -5.90 -3.02
CA LEU A 61 -5.36 -6.14 -4.31
C LEU A 61 -5.66 -7.56 -4.83
N SER A 62 -5.55 -8.58 -3.97
CA SER A 62 -5.83 -9.97 -4.36
C SER A 62 -7.24 -10.14 -4.91
N LYS A 63 -8.23 -9.44 -4.34
CA LYS A 63 -9.62 -9.43 -4.82
C LYS A 63 -9.78 -8.66 -6.14
N ALA A 64 -9.11 -7.52 -6.30
CA ALA A 64 -9.30 -6.64 -7.45
C ALA A 64 -8.49 -7.02 -8.70
N VAL A 65 -7.27 -7.53 -8.51
CA VAL A 65 -6.32 -7.84 -9.60
C VAL A 65 -5.89 -9.30 -9.65
N GLY A 66 -6.32 -10.13 -8.69
CA GLY A 66 -5.87 -11.52 -8.55
C GLY A 66 -4.58 -11.65 -7.74
N LYS A 67 -4.39 -12.81 -7.09
CA LYS A 67 -3.26 -13.06 -6.18
C LYS A 67 -1.90 -12.80 -6.81
N HIS A 68 -1.65 -13.30 -8.01
CA HIS A 68 -0.37 -13.13 -8.68
C HIS A 68 0.01 -11.65 -8.87
N ASN A 69 -0.95 -10.80 -9.28
CA ASN A 69 -0.70 -9.38 -9.45
C ASN A 69 -0.53 -8.65 -8.10
N ALA A 70 -1.24 -9.10 -7.06
CA ALA A 70 -1.03 -8.60 -5.71
C ALA A 70 0.38 -8.94 -5.19
N ASP A 71 0.86 -10.16 -5.43
CA ASP A 71 2.22 -10.58 -5.05
C ASP A 71 3.28 -9.72 -5.77
N VAL A 72 3.11 -9.48 -7.08
CA VAL A 72 4.00 -8.59 -7.85
C VAL A 72 4.01 -7.17 -7.27
N PHE A 73 2.84 -6.62 -6.93
CA PHE A 73 2.75 -5.30 -6.30
C PHE A 73 3.52 -5.26 -4.97
N MET A 74 3.37 -6.27 -4.11
CA MET A 74 4.08 -6.34 -2.83
C MET A 74 5.59 -6.49 -3.01
N ILE A 75 6.05 -7.24 -4.01
CA ILE A 75 7.47 -7.36 -4.36
C ILE A 75 8.02 -6.00 -4.83
N MET A 76 7.27 -5.27 -5.67
CA MET A 76 7.66 -3.92 -6.11
C MET A 76 7.78 -2.98 -4.91
N TYR A 77 6.83 -3.02 -3.97
CA TYR A 77 6.86 -2.22 -2.76
C TYR A 77 8.07 -2.57 -1.87
N ALA A 78 8.32 -3.86 -1.63
CA ALA A 78 9.47 -4.31 -0.85
C ALA A 78 10.80 -3.86 -1.46
N LYS A 79 10.96 -4.00 -2.78
CA LYS A 79 12.14 -3.51 -3.50
C LYS A 79 12.28 -1.98 -3.41
N TRP A 80 11.18 -1.25 -3.46
CA TRP A 80 11.17 0.20 -3.29
C TRP A 80 11.63 0.61 -1.89
N LEU A 81 11.12 -0.06 -0.84
CA LEU A 81 11.54 0.16 0.55
C LEU A 81 13.04 -0.10 0.73
N GLN A 82 13.56 -1.18 0.15
CA GLN A 82 14.99 -1.51 0.19
C GLN A 82 15.85 -0.40 -0.44
N ARG A 83 15.47 0.11 -1.62
CA ARG A 83 16.20 1.22 -2.26
C ARG A 83 16.19 2.49 -1.40
N LYS A 84 15.06 2.82 -0.78
CA LYS A 84 14.93 3.97 0.12
C LYS A 84 15.75 3.81 1.40
N ALA A 85 15.96 2.58 1.87
CA ALA A 85 16.79 2.31 3.04
C ALA A 85 18.30 2.41 2.75
N ILE A 86 18.73 2.13 1.51
CA ILE A 86 20.15 2.22 1.09
C ILE A 86 20.53 3.66 0.72
N GLY A 87 19.57 4.48 0.28
CA GLY A 87 19.79 5.88 -0.12
C GLY A 87 19.65 6.92 0.99
N ASN A 88 19.45 6.50 2.25
CA ASN A 88 19.55 7.35 3.46
C ASN A 88 20.75 6.91 4.28
#